data_AF-A0A3S0FET2-F1
#
_entry.id   AF-A0A3S0FET2-F1
#
_cell.length_a   1.000
_cell.length_b   1.000
_cell.length_c   1.000
_cell.angle_alpha   90.00
_cell.angle_beta   90.00
_cell.angle_gamma   90.00
#
_symmetry.space_group_name_H-M   'P 1'
#
loop_
_entity.id
_entity.type
_entity.pdbx_description
1 polymer ?
#
loop_
_entity_poly.entity_id
_entity_poly.type
_entity_poly.pdbx_seq_one_letter_code
_entity_poly.pdbx_strand_id
1 'polypeptide(L)' 'MSQLRNIALTVHELEEGEFYWVLMEGTDYAMEDALPYLPLEAASDPQTTYANALVAGIAAIRKLFGKDGPLA' A
#
# COMPACT_ATOMS: atom_id res chain seq x y z
N MET A 1 -10.18 17.84 -13.70
CA MET A 1 -10.83 17.40 -12.45
C MET A 1 -9.85 16.44 -11.82
N SER A 2 -9.27 16.86 -10.70
CA SER A 2 -8.31 16.08 -9.92
C SER A 2 -9.09 14.89 -9.33
N GLN A 3 -8.72 13.66 -9.67
CA GLN A 3 -9.49 12.44 -9.40
C GLN A 3 -9.02 11.84 -8.07
N LEU A 4 -9.89 11.82 -7.06
CA LEU A 4 -9.56 11.30 -5.73
C LEU A 4 -9.04 9.86 -5.84
N ARG A 5 -7.87 9.59 -5.25
CA ARG A 5 -7.23 8.26 -5.30
C ARG A 5 -7.56 7.47 -4.03
N ASN A 6 -7.91 6.20 -4.23
CA ASN A 6 -8.14 5.25 -3.14
C ASN A 6 -6.89 4.38 -2.94
N ILE A 7 -6.08 4.67 -1.92
CA ILE A 7 -4.84 3.95 -1.63
C ILE A 7 -4.98 3.16 -0.33
N ALA A 8 -4.70 1.86 -0.38
CA ALA A 8 -4.60 0.99 0.78
C ALA A 8 -3.14 0.65 1.10
N LEU A 9 -2.81 0.59 2.39
CA LEU A 9 -1.55 0.05 2.89
C LEU A 9 -1.85 -1.18 3.73
N THR A 10 -1.30 -2.31 3.30
CA THR A 10 -1.40 -3.59 4.01
C THR A 10 -0.02 -4.04 4.46
N VAL A 11 0.01 -4.81 5.55
CA VAL A 11 1.21 -5.50 6.03
C VAL A 11 0.88 -6.99 6.11
N HIS A 12 1.74 -7.80 5.52
CA HIS A 12 1.63 -9.26 5.49
C HIS A 12 2.80 -9.86 6.27
N GLU A 13 2.54 -10.91 7.03
CA GLU A 13 3.58 -11.79 7.57
C GLU A 13 3.67 -13.01 6.65
N LEU A 14 4.71 -13.10 5.83
CA LEU A 14 4.87 -14.20 4.86
C LEU A 14 5.57 -15.41 5.49
N GLU A 15 6.54 -15.13 6.37
CA GLU A 15 7.21 -16.09 7.24
C GLU A 15 7.19 -15.56 8.68
N GLU A 16 7.39 -16.42 9.68
CA GLU A 16 7.35 -16.02 11.09
C GLU A 16 8.39 -14.93 11.37
N GLY A 17 7.92 -13.75 11.78
CA GLY A 17 8.77 -12.59 12.05
C GLY A 17 9.16 -11.76 10.81
N GLU A 18 8.72 -12.13 9.61
CA GLU A 18 9.00 -11.43 8.36
C GLU A 18 7.79 -10.65 7.85
N PHE A 19 7.80 -9.34 8.07
CA PHE A 19 6.68 -8.46 7.74
C PHE A 19 6.95 -7.61 6.50
N TYR A 20 6.11 -7.73 5.49
CA TYR A 20 6.20 -7.01 4.21
C TYR A 20 5.03 -6.03 4.07
N TRP A 21 5.31 -4.78 3.69
CA TRP A 21 4.26 -3.82 3.35
C TRP A 21 3.93 -3.87 1.86
N VAL A 22 2.67 -3.62 1.53
CA VAL A 22 2.19 -3.50 0.15
C VAL A 22 1.23 -2.32 0.08
N LEU A 23 1.49 -1.40 -0.85
CA LEU A 23 0.57 -0.35 -1.27
C LEU A 23 -0.26 -0.86 -2.43
N MET A 24 -1.56 -0.59 -2.39
CA MET A 24 -2.50 -0.97 -3.42
C MET A 24 -3.39 0.21 -3.79
N GLU A 25 -3.80 0.27 -5.05
CA GLU A 25 -4.73 1.28 -5.57
C GLU A 25 -6.07 0.64 -5.89
N GLY A 26 -7.13 1.26 -5.37
CA GLY A 26 -8.50 0.88 -5.65
C GLY A 26 -8.85 1.12 -7.11
N THR A 27 -9.50 0.16 -7.74
CA THR A 27 -9.92 0.28 -9.14
C THR A 27 -11.40 0.59 -9.24
N ASP A 28 -11.78 1.55 -10.08
CA ASP A 28 -13.20 1.89 -10.35
C ASP A 28 -13.92 0.83 -11.21
N TYR A 29 -13.22 -0.24 -11.61
CA TYR A 29 -13.79 -1.33 -12.39
C TYR A 29 -14.68 -2.20 -11.51
N ALA A 30 -15.97 -1.85 -11.45
CA ALA A 30 -17.03 -2.73 -11.00
C ALA A 30 -17.26 -3.86 -12.03
N MET A 31 -16.27 -4.75 -12.19
CA MET A 31 -16.53 -6.08 -12.72
C MET A 31 -16.79 -7.00 -11.53
N GLU A 32 -17.89 -7.75 -11.56
CA GLU A 32 -18.35 -8.61 -10.45
C GLU A 32 -17.29 -9.61 -9.94
N ASP A 33 -16.24 -9.88 -10.72
CA ASP A 33 -15.15 -10.81 -10.40
C ASP A 33 -13.74 -10.17 -10.27
N ALA A 34 -13.61 -8.84 -10.35
CA ALA A 34 -12.31 -8.17 -10.22
C ALA A 34 -11.98 -7.87 -8.75
N LEU A 35 -10.74 -8.15 -8.32
CA LEU A 35 -10.25 -7.70 -7.02
C LEU A 35 -10.26 -6.16 -7.00
N PRO A 36 -10.88 -5.52 -5.99
CA PRO A 36 -11.09 -4.08 -5.98
C PRO A 36 -9.80 -3.25 -5.81
N TYR A 37 -8.66 -3.91 -5.58
CA TYR A 37 -7.36 -3.27 -5.36
C TYR A 37 -6.26 -3.97 -6.17
N LEU A 38 -5.43 -3.18 -6.84
CA LEU A 38 -4.23 -3.66 -7.55
C LEU A 38 -2.95 -3.18 -6.84
N PRO A 39 -1.89 -4.01 -6.74
CA PRO A 39 -0.63 -3.59 -6.16
C PRO A 39 -0.01 -2.39 -6.90
N LEU A 40 0.45 -1.41 -6.14
CA LEU A 40 1.12 -0.21 -6.64
C LEU A 40 2.63 -0.24 -6.32
N GLU A 41 2.99 -0.54 -5.07
CA GLU A 41 4.38 -0.67 -4.61
C GLU A 41 4.43 -1.67 -3.45
N ALA A 42 5.55 -2.37 -3.27
CA ALA A 42 5.72 -3.33 -2.19
C ALA A 42 7.15 -3.30 -1.63
N ALA A 43 7.29 -3.73 -0.38
CA ALA A 43 8.59 -3.96 0.23
C ALA A 43 9.38 -5.03 -0.54
N SER A 44 10.64 -4.74 -0.87
CA SER A 44 11.54 -5.73 -1.44
C SER A 44 12.13 -6.66 -0.36
N ASP A 45 12.29 -6.17 0.86
CA ASP A 45 12.88 -6.87 2.00
C ASP A 45 11.93 -6.84 3.22
N PRO A 46 11.94 -7.88 4.06
CA PRO A 46 11.10 -7.95 5.26
C PRO A 46 11.54 -6.96 6.34
N GLN A 47 10.57 -6.59 7.18
CA GLN A 47 10.82 -5.92 8.44
C GLN A 47 10.62 -6.91 9.59
N THR A 48 11.35 -6.70 10.70
CA THR A 48 11.33 -7.59 11.86
C THR A 48 10.09 -7.46 12.75
N THR A 49 9.25 -6.45 12.51
CA THR A 49 7.97 -6.28 13.22
C THR A 49 6.92 -5.70 12.28
N TYR A 50 5.66 -6.05 12.56
CA TYR A 50 4.50 -5.47 11.88
C TYR A 50 4.50 -3.93 11.89
N ALA A 51 4.85 -3.34 13.03
CA ALA A 51 4.87 -1.88 13.20
C ALA A 51 5.96 -1.23 12.33
N ASN A 52 7.14 -1.83 12.22
CA ASN A 52 8.20 -1.34 11.36
C ASN A 52 7.79 -1.41 9.88
N ALA A 53 7.15 -2.50 9.45
CA ALA A 53 6.60 -2.61 8.09
C ALA A 53 5.55 -1.53 7.82
N LEU A 54 4.65 -1.26 8.77
CA LEU A 54 3.64 -0.22 8.64
C LEU A 54 4.27 1.17 8.49
N VAL A 55 5.25 1.50 9.33
CA VAL A 55 5.97 2.78 9.25
C VAL A 55 6.71 2.92 7.93
N ALA A 56 7.37 1.86 7.46
CA ALA A 56 8.03 1.84 6.15
C ALA A 56 7.04 2.06 5.01
N GLY A 57 5.86 1.43 5.07
CA GLY A 57 4.78 1.66 4.11
C GLY A 57 4.26 3.10 4.11
N ILE A 58 4.09 3.72 5.28
CA ILE A 58 3.71 5.14 5.39
C ILE A 58 4.81 6.04 4.80
N ALA A 59 6.08 5.69 4.99
CA ALA A 59 7.19 6.41 4.37
C ALA A 59 7.14 6.31 2.84
N ALA A 60 6.78 5.15 2.28
CA ALA A 60 6.56 4.96 0.85
C ALA A 60 5.39 5.82 0.33
N ILE A 61 4.25 5.88 1.04
CA ILE A 61 3.13 6.78 0.71
C ILE A 61 3.62 8.24 0.63
N ARG A 62 4.38 8.70 1.64
CA ARG A 62 4.90 10.08 1.66
C ARG A 62 5.89 10.34 0.53
N LYS A 63 6.65 9.34 0.11
CA LYS A 63 7.58 9.44 -1.02
C LYS A 63 6.83 9.54 -2.35
N LEU A 64 5.78 8.73 -2.55
CA LEU A 64 4.99 8.69 -3.78
C LEU A 64 4.09 9.91 -3.93
N PHE A 65 3.49 10.37 -2.84
CA PHE A 65 2.41 11.35 -2.88
C PHE A 65 2.70 12.67 -2.17
N GLY A 66 3.83 12.75 -1.47
CA GLY A 66 4.18 13.89 -0.64
C GLY A 66 3.59 13.81 0.78
N LYS A 67 3.90 14.83 1.59
CA LYS A 67 3.56 14.88 3.02
C LYS A 67 2.06 14.87 3.32
N ASP A 68 1.25 15.31 2.37
CA ASP A 68 -0.20 15.49 2.51
C ASP A 68 -0.98 14.25 2.02
N GLY A 69 -0.29 13.21 1.51
CA GLY A 69 -0.89 11.99 0.99
C GLY A 69 -1.28 12.09 -0.48
N PRO A 70 -1.96 11.06 -1.03
CA PRO A 70 -2.39 11.00 -2.43
C PRO A 70 -3.16 12.27 -2.83
N LEU A 71 -2.48 13.17 -3.53
CA LEU A 71 -3.13 14.30 -4.19
C LEU A 71 -3.69 13.80 -5.53
N ALA A 72 -4.87 14.32 -5.83
CA ALA A 72 -5.68 13.94 -6.97
C ALA A 72 -5.29 14.73 -8.24
#